data_AF-A0A367LY71-F1
#
_entry.id   AF-A0A367LY71-F1
#
_cell.length_a   1.000
_cell.length_b   1.000
_cell.length_c   1.000
_cell.angle_alpha   90.00
_cell.angle_beta   90.00
_cell.angle_gamma   90.00
#
_symmetry.space_group_name_H-M   'P 1'
#
loop_
_entity.id
_entity.type
_entity.pdbx_description
1 polymer ?
#
loop_
_entity_poly.entity_id
_entity_poly.type
_entity_poly.pdbx_seq_one_letter_code
_entity_poly.pdbx_strand_id
1 'polypeptide(L)'
;RFHAIELQPYSEAETRDYLAQRLEGAGQGIELISNDLLVDIHEQSEGWPGAINQVARDALIEAMLANRGAARKATGGSFNLPKKHLVILAVVAIGVIAAWFMQGKSKPEAPQTASTELSMNGATPAQAQQPGSGPAVEFNGSSQPLPLPLVGES
;
A
#
# COMPACT_ATOMS: atom_id res chain seq x y z
N ARG A 1 43.70 19.71 25.77
CA ARG A 1 43.79 20.15 24.35
C ARG A 1 43.12 19.06 23.51
N PHE A 2 42.18 19.41 22.64
CA PHE A 2 41.53 18.46 21.73
C PHE A 2 42.24 18.51 20.38
N HIS A 3 42.48 17.36 19.78
CA HIS A 3 42.93 17.25 18.39
C HIS A 3 41.69 16.96 17.55
N ALA A 4 41.29 17.93 16.73
CA ALA A 4 40.23 17.74 15.74
C ALA A 4 40.86 17.14 14.49
N ILE A 5 40.38 15.96 14.08
CA ILE A 5 40.73 15.35 12.79
C ILE A 5 39.56 15.69 11.86
N GLU A 6 39.81 16.52 10.85
CA GLU A 6 38.81 16.80 9.82
C GLU A 6 38.70 15.61 8.88
N LEU A 7 37.47 15.16 8.65
CA LEU A 7 37.22 14.09 7.70
C LEU A 7 37.40 14.65 6.29
N GLN A 8 38.20 13.97 5.48
CA GLN A 8 38.34 14.30 4.06
C GLN A 8 37.20 13.64 3.27
N PRO A 9 36.79 14.24 2.13
CA PRO A 9 35.87 13.57 1.21
C PRO A 9 36.53 12.31 0.64
N TYR A 10 35.72 11.29 0.40
CA TYR A 10 36.14 10.06 -0.25
C TYR A 10 36.37 10.29 -1.74
N SER A 11 37.40 9.63 -2.28
CA SER A 11 37.52 9.42 -3.72
C SER A 11 36.38 8.55 -4.27
N GLU A 12 36.26 8.47 -5.58
CA GLU A 12 35.27 7.60 -6.24
C GLU A 12 35.45 6.12 -5.83
N ALA A 13 36.69 5.65 -5.78
CA ALA A 13 37.01 4.29 -5.36
C ALA A 13 36.60 4.04 -3.89
N GLU A 14 36.90 4.98 -3.00
CA GLU A 14 36.47 4.90 -1.59
C GLU A 14 34.95 5.02 -1.44
N THR A 15 34.28 5.79 -2.30
CA THR A 15 32.82 5.88 -2.35
C THR A 15 32.20 4.53 -2.69
N ARG A 16 32.79 3.79 -3.63
CA ARG A 16 32.40 2.42 -3.95
C ARG A 16 32.56 1.48 -2.76
N ASP A 17 33.73 1.48 -2.14
CA ASP A 17 34.00 0.59 -1.00
C ASP A 17 33.09 0.92 0.19
N TYR A 18 32.85 2.21 0.44
CA TYR A 18 31.91 2.68 1.45
C TYR A 18 30.48 2.17 1.20
N LEU A 19 29.97 2.30 -0.03
CA LEU A 19 28.63 1.82 -0.38
C LEU A 19 28.54 0.29 -0.34
N ALA A 20 29.61 -0.41 -0.77
CA ALA A 20 29.66 -1.87 -0.70
C ALA A 20 29.51 -2.35 0.75
N GLN A 21 30.25 -1.76 1.68
CA GLN A 21 30.15 -2.09 3.10
C GLN A 21 28.77 -1.74 3.70
N ARG A 22 28.17 -0.62 3.27
CA ARG A 22 26.82 -0.22 3.71
C ARG A 22 25.75 -1.20 3.24
N LEU A 23 25.84 -1.64 1.99
CA LEU A 23 24.91 -2.61 1.42
C LEU A 23 25.11 -3.98 2.05
N GLU A 24 26.34 -4.41 2.27
CA GLU A 24 26.65 -5.67 2.95
C GLU A 24 26.08 -5.70 4.37
N GLY A 25 26.21 -4.61 5.12
CA GLY A 25 25.58 -4.45 6.43
C GLY A 25 24.04 -4.51 6.41
N ALA A 26 23.43 -4.27 5.24
CA ALA A 26 21.99 -4.42 5.00
C ALA A 26 21.63 -5.78 4.36
N GLY A 27 22.59 -6.70 4.21
CA GLY A 27 22.40 -8.00 3.58
C GLY A 27 22.21 -7.92 2.06
N GLN A 28 22.71 -6.87 1.42
CA GLN A 28 22.67 -6.63 -0.02
C GLN A 28 24.10 -6.50 -0.58
N GLY A 29 24.25 -6.58 -1.90
CA GLY A 29 25.54 -6.45 -2.58
C GLY A 29 25.67 -5.14 -3.37
N ILE A 30 26.90 -4.72 -3.66
CA ILE A 30 27.20 -3.52 -4.44
C ILE A 30 26.65 -3.60 -5.87
N GLU A 31 26.34 -4.81 -6.35
CA GLU A 31 25.77 -5.12 -7.66
C GLU A 31 24.38 -4.51 -7.86
N LEU A 32 23.70 -4.07 -6.79
CA LEU A 32 22.47 -3.27 -6.88
C LEU A 32 22.68 -1.89 -7.51
N ILE A 33 23.91 -1.37 -7.42
CA ILE A 33 24.29 -0.05 -7.92
C ILE A 33 25.14 -0.25 -9.17
N SER A 34 24.69 0.29 -10.30
CA SER A 34 25.50 0.26 -11.53
C SER A 34 26.73 1.16 -11.40
N ASN A 35 27.78 0.89 -12.20
CA ASN A 35 28.97 1.75 -12.18
C ASN A 35 28.63 3.19 -12.57
N ASP A 36 27.72 3.43 -13.51
CA ASP A 36 27.31 4.78 -13.90
C ASP A 36 26.62 5.51 -12.73
N LEU A 37 25.70 4.83 -12.03
CA LEU A 37 25.05 5.40 -10.86
C LEU A 37 26.04 5.67 -9.72
N LEU A 38 27.10 4.87 -9.62
CA LEU A 38 28.16 5.08 -8.63
C LEU A 38 28.94 6.36 -8.89
N VAL A 39 29.27 6.64 -10.16
CA VAL A 39 29.88 7.91 -10.58
C VAL A 39 28.94 9.07 -10.27
N ASP A 40 27.66 8.96 -10.64
CA ASP A 40 26.66 10.01 -10.38
C ASP A 40 26.51 10.29 -8.87
N ILE A 41 26.48 9.24 -8.03
CA ILE A 41 26.44 9.39 -6.57
C ILE A 41 27.69 10.11 -6.07
N HIS A 42 28.88 9.73 -6.55
CA HIS A 42 30.13 10.38 -6.14
C HIS A 42 30.14 11.86 -6.52
N GLU A 43 29.79 12.20 -7.76
CA GLU A 43 29.74 13.59 -8.24
C GLU A 43 28.74 14.45 -7.46
N GLN A 44 27.52 13.95 -7.22
CA GLN A 44 26.49 14.71 -6.48
C GLN A 44 26.77 14.84 -4.99
N SER A 45 27.48 13.88 -4.40
CA SER A 45 27.82 13.89 -2.98
C SER A 45 29.13 14.61 -2.66
N GLU A 46 29.92 14.93 -3.68
CA GLU A 46 31.28 15.45 -3.57
C GLU A 46 32.18 14.58 -2.66
N GLY A 47 31.89 13.27 -2.59
CA GLY A 47 32.61 12.31 -1.75
C GLY A 47 32.30 12.37 -0.25
N TRP A 48 31.36 13.21 0.21
CA TRP A 48 31.05 13.31 1.64
C TRP A 48 30.19 12.13 2.13
N PRO A 49 30.59 11.39 3.19
CA PRO A 49 29.88 10.18 3.62
C PRO A 49 28.38 10.38 3.91
N GLY A 50 28.02 11.52 4.50
CA GLY A 50 26.62 11.86 4.77
C GLY A 50 25.81 12.11 3.49
N ALA A 51 26.41 12.85 2.55
CA ALA A 51 25.80 13.13 1.26
C ALA A 51 25.72 11.87 0.38
N ILE A 52 26.77 11.03 0.36
CA ILE A 52 26.78 9.73 -0.33
C ILE A 52 25.57 8.90 0.09
N ASN A 53 25.34 8.78 1.41
CA ASN A 53 24.23 7.99 1.93
C ASN A 53 22.85 8.58 1.57
N GLN A 54 22.75 9.91 1.48
CA GLN A 54 21.51 10.56 1.06
C GLN A 54 21.22 10.32 -0.42
N VAL A 55 22.17 10.64 -1.29
CA VAL A 55 22.01 10.49 -2.75
C VAL A 55 21.77 9.03 -3.13
N ALA A 56 22.53 8.09 -2.56
CA ALA A 56 22.35 6.66 -2.83
C ALA A 56 20.98 6.15 -2.38
N ARG A 57 20.50 6.54 -1.20
CA ARG A 57 19.16 6.18 -0.71
C ARG A 57 18.07 6.70 -1.65
N ASP A 58 18.17 7.97 -2.05
CA ASP A 58 17.14 8.61 -2.87
C ASP A 58 17.06 7.92 -4.25
N ALA A 59 18.22 7.62 -4.85
CA ALA A 59 18.30 6.85 -6.10
C ALA A 59 17.69 5.43 -5.99
N LEU A 60 17.98 4.71 -4.90
CA LEU A 60 17.43 3.36 -4.67
C LEU A 60 15.91 3.39 -4.43
N ILE A 61 15.40 4.40 -3.73
CA ILE A 61 13.96 4.61 -3.53
C ILE A 61 13.28 4.89 -4.88
N GLU A 62 13.87 5.76 -5.70
CA GLU A 62 13.35 6.07 -7.03
C GLU A 62 13.29 4.81 -7.91
N ALA A 63 14.36 4.02 -7.95
CA ALA A 63 14.40 2.75 -8.66
C ALA A 63 13.31 1.77 -8.18
N MET A 64 13.09 1.68 -6.85
CA MET A 64 12.04 0.85 -6.27
C MET A 64 10.64 1.32 -6.69
N LEU A 65 10.40 2.64 -6.67
CA LEU A 65 9.12 3.23 -7.09
C LEU A 65 8.86 3.00 -8.58
N ALA A 66 9.88 3.17 -9.43
CA ALA A 66 9.80 2.89 -10.85
C ALA A 66 9.45 1.41 -11.12
N ASN A 67 10.12 0.48 -10.44
CA ASN A 67 9.83 -0.95 -10.54
C ASN A 67 8.40 -1.28 -10.06
N ARG A 68 7.96 -0.72 -8.93
CA ARG A 68 6.60 -0.94 -8.40
C ARG A 68 5.52 -0.32 -9.29
N GLY A 69 5.81 0.80 -9.94
CA GLY A 69 4.95 1.43 -10.94
C GLY A 69 4.85 0.58 -12.20
N ALA A 70 5.97 0.04 -12.68
CA ALA A 70 6.00 -0.87 -13.83
C ALA A 70 5.22 -2.17 -13.54
N ALA A 71 5.41 -2.78 -12.37
CA ALA A 71 4.67 -3.96 -11.95
C ALA A 71 3.15 -3.70 -11.86
N ARG A 72 2.73 -2.55 -11.30
CA ARG A 72 1.31 -2.15 -11.27
C ARG A 72 0.74 -1.88 -12.65
N LYS A 73 1.52 -1.30 -13.57
CA LYS A 73 1.07 -1.07 -14.95
C LYS A 73 0.94 -2.39 -15.72
N ALA A 74 1.85 -3.34 -15.49
CA ALA A 74 1.78 -4.68 -16.08
C ALA A 74 0.55 -5.47 -15.59
N THR A 75 0.15 -5.31 -14.32
CA THR A 75 -1.05 -5.96 -13.77
C THR A 75 -2.35 -5.20 -14.04
N GLY A 76 -2.28 -3.88 -14.25
CA GLY A 76 -3.45 -3.02 -14.52
C GLY A 76 -4.02 -3.07 -15.94
N GLY A 77 -3.29 -3.65 -16.90
CA GLY A 77 -3.72 -3.76 -18.31
C GLY A 77 -4.13 -5.16 -18.77
N SER A 78 -3.86 -6.20 -17.98
CA SER A 78 -4.19 -7.58 -18.33
C SER A 78 -4.98 -8.23 -17.21
N PHE A 79 -6.29 -8.03 -17.25
CA PHE A 79 -7.25 -8.89 -16.55
C PHE A 79 -7.00 -10.34 -16.98
N ASN A 80 -6.19 -11.07 -16.22
CA ASN A 80 -6.03 -12.52 -16.31
C ASN A 80 -7.31 -13.20 -15.79
N LEU A 81 -8.46 -12.95 -16.43
CA LEU A 81 -9.66 -13.73 -16.14
C LEU A 81 -9.57 -15.06 -16.90
N PRO A 82 -9.76 -16.20 -16.22
CA PRO A 82 -9.88 -17.50 -16.89
C PRO A 82 -10.91 -17.40 -18.02
N LYS A 83 -10.60 -17.99 -19.19
CA LYS A 83 -11.46 -17.93 -20.41
C LYS A 83 -12.94 -18.20 -20.13
N LYS A 84 -13.24 -19.05 -19.14
CA LYS A 84 -14.61 -19.38 -18.72
C LYS A 84 -15.41 -18.16 -18.25
N HIS A 85 -14.78 -17.25 -17.50
CA HIS A 85 -15.46 -16.05 -16.99
C HIS A 85 -15.62 -14.98 -18.07
N LEU A 86 -14.70 -14.87 -19.02
CA LEU A 86 -14.85 -13.97 -20.17
C LEU A 86 -16.07 -14.33 -21.03
N VAL A 87 -16.30 -15.63 -21.26
CA VAL A 87 -17.49 -16.09 -22.00
C VAL A 87 -18.78 -15.73 -21.26
N ILE A 88 -18.82 -15.94 -19.94
CA ILE A 88 -20.00 -15.59 -19.12
C ILE A 88 -20.23 -14.07 -19.19
N LEU A 89 -19.19 -13.26 -19.03
CA LEU A 89 -19.28 -11.80 -19.04
C LEU A 89 -19.75 -11.28 -20.40
N ALA A 90 -19.29 -11.89 -21.50
CA ALA A 90 -19.76 -11.58 -22.85
C ALA A 90 -21.25 -11.92 -23.04
N VAL A 91 -21.70 -13.09 -22.56
CA VAL A 91 -23.11 -13.49 -22.64
C VAL A 91 -24.00 -12.53 -21.82
N VAL A 92 -23.56 -12.16 -20.61
CA VAL A 92 -24.27 -11.19 -19.76
C VAL A 92 -24.36 -9.83 -20.45
N ALA A 93 -23.27 -9.33 -21.02
CA ALA A 93 -23.27 -8.07 -21.75
C ALA A 93 -24.25 -8.07 -22.94
N ILE A 94 -24.29 -9.16 -23.72
CA ILE A 94 -25.25 -9.32 -24.82
C ILE A 94 -26.69 -9.32 -24.29
N GLY A 95 -26.96 -10.01 -23.18
CA GLY A 95 -28.28 -10.05 -22.55
C GLY A 95 -28.76 -8.66 -22.09
N VAL A 96 -27.87 -7.87 -21.48
CA VAL A 96 -28.19 -6.49 -21.06
C VAL A 96 -28.47 -5.60 -22.28
N ILE A 97 -27.66 -5.70 -23.34
CA ILE A 97 -27.87 -4.93 -24.58
C ILE A 97 -29.21 -5.30 -25.23
N ALA A 98 -29.54 -6.60 -25.29
CA ALA A 98 -30.80 -7.08 -25.85
C ALA A 98 -32.01 -6.59 -25.03
N ALA A 99 -31.95 -6.71 -23.70
CA ALA A 99 -33.00 -6.22 -22.80
C ALA A 99 -33.19 -4.70 -22.94
N TRP A 100 -32.11 -3.94 -23.10
CA TRP A 100 -32.16 -2.50 -23.32
C TRP A 100 -32.84 -2.14 -24.66
N PHE A 101 -32.55 -2.88 -25.73
CA PHE A 101 -33.24 -2.73 -27.02
C PHE A 101 -34.73 -3.12 -26.98
N MET A 102 -35.12 -4.02 -26.08
CA MET A 102 -36.51 -4.44 -25.88
C MET A 102 -37.29 -3.47 -24.98
N GLN A 103 -36.63 -2.81 -24.01
CA GLN A 103 -37.24 -1.75 -23.20
C GLN A 103 -37.68 -0.54 -24.04
N GLY A 104 -37.02 -0.28 -25.19
CA GLY A 104 -37.48 0.74 -26.15
C GLY A 104 -38.79 0.42 -26.88
N LYS A 105 -39.36 -0.78 -26.69
CA LYS A 105 -40.57 -1.26 -27.41
C LYS A 105 -41.79 -1.53 -26.52
N SER A 106 -41.70 -1.32 -25.20
CA SER A 106 -42.83 -1.56 -24.29
C SER A 106 -43.72 -0.33 -24.12
N LYS A 107 -44.94 -0.38 -24.65
CA LYS A 107 -46.08 0.47 -24.26
C LYS A 107 -46.68 -0.08 -22.96
N PRO A 108 -46.99 0.77 -21.95
CA PRO A 108 -47.54 0.29 -20.69
C PRO A 108 -49.03 0.04 -20.85
N GLU A 109 -49.48 -1.15 -20.46
CA GLU A 109 -50.88 -1.41 -20.15
C GLU A 109 -50.96 -1.83 -18.69
N ALA A 110 -51.59 -0.97 -17.89
CA ALA A 110 -52.15 -1.26 -16.58
C ALA A 110 -53.65 -1.00 -16.69
N PRO A 111 -54.51 -1.36 -15.71
CA PRO A 111 -54.28 -2.05 -14.44
C PRO A 111 -55.29 -3.21 -14.20
N GLN A 112 -55.11 -4.07 -13.18
CA GLN A 112 -56.24 -4.46 -12.30
C GLN A 112 -55.75 -4.70 -10.87
N THR A 113 -56.37 -3.94 -10.00
CA THR A 113 -56.35 -3.94 -8.54
C THR A 113 -56.95 -5.21 -7.95
N ALA A 114 -56.30 -5.79 -6.94
CA ALA A 114 -56.98 -6.61 -5.94
C ALA A 114 -56.36 -6.30 -4.57
N SER A 115 -56.98 -5.33 -3.89
CA SER A 115 -56.82 -5.12 -2.46
C SER A 115 -57.38 -6.33 -1.74
N THR A 116 -56.62 -6.97 -0.85
CA THR A 116 -57.18 -7.84 0.19
C THR A 116 -56.72 -7.27 1.52
N GLU A 117 -57.69 -6.71 2.22
CA GLU A 117 -57.55 -6.15 3.55
C GLU A 117 -57.39 -7.24 4.62
N LEU A 118 -56.48 -6.95 5.55
CA LEU A 118 -56.51 -7.18 7.00
C LEU A 118 -57.14 -8.47 7.57
N SER A 119 -56.28 -9.28 8.20
CA SER A 119 -56.63 -9.88 9.49
C SER A 119 -55.52 -9.62 10.51
N MET A 120 -55.85 -8.74 11.44
CA MET A 120 -55.10 -8.37 12.63
C MET A 120 -55.24 -9.51 13.65
N ASN A 121 -54.15 -10.19 14.01
CA ASN A 121 -54.12 -11.00 15.23
C ASN A 121 -52.91 -10.59 16.05
N GLY A 122 -53.18 -9.97 17.19
CA GLY A 122 -52.22 -9.27 18.00
C GLY A 122 -51.41 -10.14 18.97
N ALA A 123 -50.53 -9.40 19.66
CA ALA A 123 -49.95 -9.64 20.99
C ALA A 123 -48.58 -10.34 21.10
N THR A 124 -47.53 -9.49 21.02
CA THR A 124 -46.46 -9.25 22.04
C THR A 124 -45.39 -10.33 22.37
N PRO A 125 -44.22 -9.92 22.94
CA PRO A 125 -42.89 -10.18 22.39
C PRO A 125 -42.13 -11.29 23.11
N ALA A 126 -41.16 -11.90 22.42
CA ALA A 126 -40.11 -12.69 23.05
C ALA A 126 -38.74 -12.14 22.64
N GLN A 127 -38.13 -11.39 23.54
CA GLN A 127 -36.69 -11.19 23.58
C GLN A 127 -36.00 -12.52 23.92
N ALA A 128 -34.85 -12.71 23.29
CA ALA A 128 -33.65 -13.44 23.72
C ALA A 128 -33.21 -14.50 22.70
N GLN A 129 -32.12 -14.21 22.00
CA GLN A 129 -30.86 -14.89 22.27
C GLN A 129 -29.71 -14.13 21.59
N GLN A 130 -28.92 -13.41 22.39
CA GLN A 130 -27.57 -13.00 22.02
C GLN A 130 -26.70 -14.26 21.98
N PRO A 131 -26.00 -14.57 20.88
CA PRO A 131 -24.93 -15.55 20.92
C PRO A 131 -23.63 -14.86 21.34
N GLY A 132 -23.11 -15.29 22.47
CA GLY A 132 -21.66 -15.41 22.64
C GLY A 132 -20.92 -14.17 23.10
N SER A 133 -20.88 -14.02 24.43
CA SER A 133 -19.77 -13.39 25.15
C SER A 133 -18.43 -14.01 24.70
N GLY A 134 -17.77 -13.40 23.73
CA GLY A 134 -16.31 -13.47 23.61
C GLY A 134 -15.71 -12.47 24.59
N PRO A 135 -14.54 -12.73 25.20
CA PRO A 135 -13.99 -11.82 26.19
C PRO A 135 -13.70 -10.48 25.51
N ALA A 136 -14.32 -9.41 26.02
CA ALA A 136 -13.88 -8.06 25.72
C ALA A 136 -12.44 -7.95 26.21
N VAL A 137 -11.50 -7.71 25.30
CA VAL A 137 -10.10 -7.45 25.67
C VAL A 137 -10.08 -6.12 26.42
N GLU A 138 -9.98 -6.22 27.75
CA GLU A 138 -9.86 -5.09 28.66
C GLU A 138 -8.39 -4.62 28.65
N PHE A 139 -8.12 -3.51 27.95
CA PHE A 139 -6.80 -2.88 27.92
C PHE A 139 -6.56 -2.10 29.22
N ASN A 140 -6.19 -2.79 30.30
CA ASN A 140 -5.72 -2.17 31.55
C ASN A 140 -4.24 -1.75 31.48
N GLY A 141 -3.82 -1.19 30.34
CA GLY A 141 -2.45 -0.76 30.08
C GLY A 141 -2.29 0.75 30.21
N SER A 142 -2.00 1.21 31.42
CA SER A 142 -1.28 2.44 31.78
C SER A 142 -0.98 3.43 30.66
N SER A 143 -1.99 4.18 30.19
CA SER A 143 -1.80 5.33 29.30
C SER A 143 -1.35 6.56 30.12
N GLN A 144 -0.22 6.43 30.82
CA GLN A 144 0.40 7.55 31.53
C GLN A 144 1.78 7.78 30.91
N PRO A 145 1.99 8.87 30.15
CA PRO A 145 3.32 9.19 29.65
C PRO A 145 4.21 9.47 30.85
N LEU A 146 5.25 8.66 31.01
CA LEU A 146 6.26 8.82 32.06
C LEU A 146 7.02 10.13 31.81
N PRO A 147 6.95 11.13 32.71
CA PRO A 147 7.71 12.35 32.53
C PRO A 147 9.20 12.05 32.67
N LEU A 148 9.98 12.44 31.66
CA LEU A 148 11.43 12.36 31.65
C LEU A 148 11.99 13.23 32.79
N PRO A 149 12.89 12.71 33.65
CA PRO A 149 13.55 13.53 34.65
C PRO A 149 14.45 14.56 33.95
N LEU A 150 14.21 15.84 34.21
CA LEU A 150 15.14 16.91 33.85
C LEU A 150 16.41 16.72 34.67
N VAL A 151 17.42 16.12 34.05
CA VAL A 151 18.78 16.07 34.61
C VAL A 151 19.39 17.47 34.46
N GLY A 152 19.48 18.21 35.56
CA GLY A 152 20.19 19.49 35.58
C GLY A 152 19.82 20.43 36.71
N GLU A 153 19.93 20.01 37.98
CA GLU A 153 20.22 20.95 39.07
C GLU A 153 21.26 20.33 40.00
N SER A 154 22.51 20.77 39.83
CA SER A 154 23.59 20.76 40.81
C SER A 154 24.62 21.80 40.41
#